data_AF-A0AAN8FAC7-F1
#
_entry.id   AF-A0AAN8FAC7-F1
#
_cell.length_a   1.000
_cell.length_b   1.000
_cell.length_c   1.000
_cell.angle_alpha   90.00
_cell.angle_beta   90.00
_cell.angle_gamma   90.00
#
_symmetry.space_group_name_H-M   'P 1'
#
loop_
_entity.id
_entity.type
_entity.pdbx_description
1 polymer ?
#
loop_
_entity_poly.entity_id
_entity_poly.type
_entity_poly.pdbx_seq_one_letter_code
_entity_poly.pdbx_strand_id
1 'polypeptide(L)'
;GCVVHLLNFNTRGRSTYCVLTEMADKIVEQPAKEMPDMRNVKLKMANLHLHANGVFSNVYRGTLLSPGGAPREIAIKKTWPESKDRNFEMIFLTGISRERHKNIIQMIYAFSNKRDDR
;
A
#
# COMPACT_ATOMS: atom_id res chain seq x y z
N GLY A 1 -4.90 -14.30 -9.43
CA GLY A 1 -5.37 -13.35 -8.39
C GLY A 1 -4.41 -12.16 -8.34
N CYS A 2 -4.88 -10.97 -7.97
CA CYS A 2 -4.03 -9.77 -7.90
C CYS A 2 -3.51 -9.58 -6.47
N VAL A 3 -2.22 -9.31 -6.28
CA VAL A 3 -1.66 -8.96 -4.96
C VAL A 3 -1.26 -7.49 -4.95
N VAL A 4 -1.54 -6.81 -3.85
CA VAL A 4 -1.30 -5.38 -3.71
C VAL A 4 -0.58 -5.12 -2.40
N HIS A 5 0.57 -4.46 -2.51
CA HIS A 5 1.42 -4.09 -1.40
C HIS A 5 1.32 -2.59 -1.16
N LEU A 6 1.05 -2.20 0.09
CA LEU A 6 1.07 -0.80 0.50
C LEU A 6 2.37 -0.47 1.20
N LEU A 7 3.08 0.52 0.68
CA LEU A 7 4.40 0.94 1.12
C LEU A 7 4.36 2.34 1.74
N ASN A 8 5.10 2.52 2.84
CA ASN A 8 5.29 3.82 3.49
C ASN A 8 6.65 4.41 3.11
N PHE A 9 6.67 5.64 2.59
CA PHE A 9 7.91 6.39 2.39
C PHE A 9 8.18 7.24 3.64
N ASN A 10 9.14 6.81 4.46
CA ASN A 10 9.63 7.65 5.54
C ASN A 10 10.65 8.65 4.99
N THR A 11 10.18 9.68 4.28
CA THR A 11 11.03 10.82 3.98
C THR A 11 11.07 11.70 5.22
N ARG A 12 12.20 11.68 5.94
CA ARG A 12 12.52 12.74 6.92
C ARG A 12 12.72 14.04 6.16
N GLY A 13 11.63 14.73 5.89
CA GLY A 13 11.58 16.03 5.23
C GLY A 13 10.30 16.73 5.65
N ARG A 14 10.44 17.75 6.49
CA ARG A 14 9.40 18.71 6.86
C ARG A 14 8.64 19.17 5.60
N SER A 15 7.32 19.07 5.61
CA SER A 15 6.49 19.96 4.80
C SER A 15 5.09 20.06 5.38
N THR A 16 4.90 21.11 6.18
CA THR A 16 3.59 21.61 6.61
C THR A 16 2.91 22.25 5.41
N TYR A 17 1.95 21.55 4.81
CA TYR A 17 0.95 22.19 3.96
C TYR A 17 -0.41 21.53 4.22
N CYS A 18 -1.15 22.12 5.15
CA CYS A 18 -2.61 22.12 5.08
C CYS A 18 -2.98 22.90 3.82
N VAL A 19 -3.29 22.20 2.74
CA VAL A 19 -4.00 22.77 1.61
C VAL A 19 -5.26 21.94 1.43
N LEU A 20 -6.35 22.46 1.99
CA LEU A 20 -7.69 22.17 1.52
C LEU A 20 -7.72 22.54 0.03
N THR A 21 -7.78 21.55 -0.85
CA THR A 21 -8.33 21.75 -2.20
C THR A 21 -9.34 20.64 -2.43
N GLU A 22 -10.58 21.07 -2.61
CA GLU A 22 -11.70 20.26 -3.04
C GLU A 22 -11.37 19.52 -4.33
N MET A 23 -11.28 18.20 -4.26
CA MET A 23 -12.03 17.26 -5.09
C MET A 23 -12.10 15.98 -4.28
N ALA A 24 -13.28 15.61 -3.79
CA ALA A 24 -13.46 14.35 -3.10
C ALA A 24 -13.36 13.21 -4.12
N ASP A 25 -12.12 12.84 -4.47
CA ASP A 25 -11.84 11.65 -5.24
C ASP A 25 -12.47 10.46 -4.53
N LYS A 26 -13.05 9.58 -5.35
CA LYS A 26 -13.70 8.34 -4.93
C LYS A 26 -12.93 7.65 -3.80
N ILE A 27 -13.54 7.61 -2.62
CA ILE A 27 -12.98 6.87 -1.48
C ILE A 27 -13.08 5.37 -1.80
N VAL A 28 -11.94 4.69 -1.75
CA VAL A 28 -11.85 3.24 -1.92
C VAL A 28 -11.68 2.61 -0.55
N GLU A 29 -12.66 1.76 -0.19
CA GLU A 29 -12.58 0.91 0.98
C GLU A 29 -12.06 -0.47 0.58
N GLN A 30 -11.03 -0.96 1.27
CA GLN A 30 -10.37 -2.22 0.92
C GLN A 30 -10.04 -3.03 2.17
N PRO A 31 -10.59 -4.24 2.34
CA PRO A 31 -10.12 -5.20 3.33
C PRO A 31 -8.66 -5.56 3.04
N ALA A 32 -7.83 -5.54 4.08
CA ALA A 32 -6.41 -5.83 4.00
C ALA A 32 -5.89 -6.51 5.28
N LYS A 33 -4.64 -6.96 5.22
CA LYS A 33 -3.87 -7.41 6.38
C LYS A 33 -2.79 -6.40 6.70
N GLU A 34 -2.72 -5.97 7.95
CA GLU A 34 -1.61 -5.19 8.50
C GLU A 34 -0.38 -6.08 8.68
N MET A 35 0.78 -5.56 8.28
CA MET A 35 2.05 -6.27 8.34
C MET A 35 2.92 -5.69 9.45
N PRO A 36 3.73 -6.52 10.16
CA PRO A 36 3.88 -7.97 10.00
C PRO A 36 2.81 -8.81 10.72
N ASP A 37 1.99 -8.20 11.58
CA ASP A 37 1.13 -8.91 12.54
C ASP A 37 -0.04 -9.68 11.92
N MET A 38 -0.22 -9.58 10.59
CA MET A 38 -1.28 -10.22 9.80
C MET A 38 -2.70 -9.88 10.27
N ARG A 39 -2.87 -8.78 11.02
CA ARG A 39 -4.16 -8.35 11.56
C ARG A 39 -5.08 -7.88 10.44
N ASN A 40 -6.32 -8.34 10.45
CA ASN A 40 -7.32 -7.86 9.49
C ASN A 40 -7.69 -6.41 9.79
N VAL A 41 -7.62 -5.56 8.76
CA VAL A 41 -7.95 -4.14 8.83
C VAL A 41 -8.73 -3.72 7.60
N LYS A 42 -9.47 -2.61 7.69
CA LYS A 42 -10.16 -1.99 6.56
C LYS A 42 -9.47 -0.68 6.22
N LEU A 43 -8.90 -0.60 5.03
CA LEU A 43 -8.24 0.59 4.52
C LEU A 43 -9.27 1.53 3.91
N LYS A 44 -9.13 2.83 4.16
CA LYS A 44 -9.80 3.88 3.38
C LYS A 44 -8.74 4.69 2.67
N MET A 45 -8.83 4.76 1.34
CA MET A 45 -7.86 5.43 0.49
C MET A 45 -8.56 6.40 -0.45
N ALA A 46 -7.88 7.48 -0.81
CA ALA A 46 -8.34 8.49 -1.76
C ALA A 46 -7.21 8.93 -2.70
N ASN A 47 -7.55 9.72 -3.71
CA ASN A 47 -6.63 10.33 -4.68
C ASN A 47 -5.73 9.28 -5.37
N LEU A 48 -6.29 8.10 -5.67
CA LEU A 48 -5.55 6.98 -6.26
C LEU A 48 -5.30 7.23 -7.75
N HIS A 49 -4.04 7.32 -8.15
CA HIS A 49 -3.66 7.49 -9.55
C HIS A 49 -2.43 6.66 -9.89
N LEU A 50 -2.34 6.26 -11.15
CA LEU A 50 -1.19 5.52 -11.66
C LEU A 50 0.06 6.41 -11.60
N HIS A 51 1.11 5.92 -10.95
CA HIS A 51 2.38 6.62 -10.80
C HIS A 51 3.45 6.08 -11.75
N ALA A 52 3.54 4.76 -11.88
CA ALA A 52 4.48 4.10 -12.78
C ALA A 52 3.96 2.74 -13.27
N ASN A 53 4.37 2.34 -14.47
CA ASN A 53 4.15 1.02 -15.02
C ASN A 53 5.49 0.29 -15.15
N GLY A 54 5.53 -0.96 -14.71
CA GLY A 54 6.65 -1.87 -14.94
C GLY A 54 6.16 -3.16 -15.57
N VAL A 55 7.08 -3.94 -16.12
CA VAL A 55 6.79 -5.22 -16.79
C VAL A 55 5.99 -6.19 -15.91
N PHE A 56 6.21 -6.16 -14.60
CA PHE A 56 5.61 -7.09 -13.64
C PHE A 56 4.65 -6.45 -12.63
N SER A 57 4.47 -5.13 -12.68
CA SER A 57 3.67 -4.43 -11.67
C SER A 57 3.32 -3.02 -12.08
N ASN A 58 2.20 -2.52 -11.56
CA ASN A 58 1.90 -1.09 -11.57
C ASN A 58 2.07 -0.51 -10.18
N VAL A 59 2.58 0.71 -10.12
CA VAL A 59 2.67 1.49 -8.88
C VAL A 59 1.65 2.61 -8.97
N TYR A 60 0.78 2.70 -7.97
CA TYR A 60 -0.16 3.79 -7.80
C TYR A 60 0.26 4.64 -6.60
N ARG A 61 0.05 5.94 -6.71
CA ARG A 61 0.19 6.90 -5.60
C ARG A 61 -1.19 7.17 -5.04
N GLY A 62 -1.28 7.42 -3.74
CA GLY A 62 -2.54 7.68 -3.07
C GLY A 62 -2.38 8.32 -1.70
N THR A 63 -3.52 8.59 -1.08
CA THR A 63 -3.62 9.04 0.31
C THR A 63 -4.35 7.99 1.12
N LEU A 64 -3.73 7.50 2.21
CA LEU A 64 -4.38 6.66 3.20
C LEU A 64 -5.09 7.54 4.22
N LEU A 65 -6.40 7.40 4.34
CA LEU A 65 -7.24 8.11 5.30
C LEU A 65 -7.39 7.32 6.60
N SER A 66 -7.45 5.98 6.52
CA SER A 66 -7.48 5.11 7.70
C SER A 66 -6.89 3.73 7.37
N PRO A 67 -6.27 3.03 8.34
CA PRO A 67 -6.15 3.37 9.77
C PRO A 67 -5.07 4.44 10.07
N GLY A 68 -5.26 5.20 11.15
CA GLY A 68 -4.40 6.30 11.59
C GLY A 68 -5.20 7.55 11.97
N GLY A 69 -4.57 8.48 12.71
CA GLY A 69 -5.20 9.74 13.12
C GLY A 69 -5.08 10.88 12.09
N ALA A 70 -4.15 10.77 11.13
CA ALA A 70 -3.91 11.77 10.11
C ALA A 70 -3.75 11.11 8.72
N PRO A 71 -4.23 11.75 7.64
CA PRO A 71 -3.98 11.31 6.28
C PRO A 71 -2.48 11.21 5.98
N ARG A 72 -2.06 10.15 5.29
CA ARG A 72 -0.66 9.96 4.87
C ARG A 72 -0.55 9.54 3.43
N GLU A 73 0.52 9.97 2.79
CA GLU A 73 0.85 9.54 1.43
C GLU A 73 1.32 8.08 1.42
N ILE A 74 0.91 7.34 0.39
CA ILE A 74 1.18 5.91 0.22
C ILE A 74 1.51 5.58 -1.23
N ALA A 75 2.33 4.55 -1.43
CA ALA A 75 2.43 3.84 -2.70
C ALA A 75 1.78 2.47 -2.61
N ILE A 76 1.08 2.11 -3.67
CA ILE A 76 0.39 0.84 -3.88
C ILE A 76 1.09 0.14 -5.03
N LYS A 77 1.80 -0.95 -4.77
CA LYS A 77 2.37 -1.80 -5.83
C LYS A 77 1.43 -2.96 -6.11
N LYS A 78 0.81 -2.94 -7.28
CA LYS A 78 -0.10 -3.97 -7.79
C LYS A 78 0.68 -4.96 -8.64
N THR A 79 0.60 -6.25 -8.31
CA THR A 79 1.22 -7.35 -9.05
C THR A 79 0.18 -8.39 -9.47
N TRP A 80 0.49 -9.12 -10.54
CA TRP A 80 -0.33 -10.21 -11.06
C TRP A 80 0.49 -11.50 -11.04
N PRO A 81 0.57 -12.18 -9.89
CA PRO A 81 1.28 -13.46 -9.84
C PRO A 81 0.60 -14.50 -10.72
N GLU A 82 1.39 -15.11 -11.61
CA GLU A 82 0.95 -16.20 -12.50
C GLU A 82 0.81 -17.53 -11.76
N SER A 83 1.54 -17.71 -10.67
CA SER A 83 1.51 -18.88 -9.78
C SER A 83 1.22 -18.51 -8.33
N LYS A 84 0.87 -19.50 -7.49
CA LYS A 84 0.74 -19.31 -6.03
C LYS A 84 2.10 -19.23 -5.32
N ASP A 85 3.19 -19.06 -6.06
CA ASP A 85 4.54 -19.11 -5.50
C ASP A 85 4.77 -18.03 -4.44
N ARG A 86 5.78 -18.30 -3.60
CA ARG A 86 6.17 -17.42 -2.50
C ARG A 86 6.46 -16.02 -3.05
N ASN A 87 5.65 -15.04 -2.62
CA ASN A 87 5.89 -13.64 -2.93
C ASN A 87 7.12 -13.18 -2.13
N PHE A 88 8.32 -13.35 -2.69
CA PHE A 88 9.58 -13.00 -2.03
C PHE A 88 9.60 -11.55 -1.55
N GLU A 89 8.95 -10.64 -2.29
CA GLU A 89 8.80 -9.23 -1.89
C GLU A 89 8.05 -9.10 -0.56
N MET A 90 7.05 -9.95 -0.29
CA MET A 90 6.38 -10.01 1.00
C MET A 90 7.34 -10.44 2.11
N ILE A 91 8.19 -11.43 1.87
CA ILE A 91 9.19 -11.91 2.85
C ILE A 91 10.20 -10.81 3.18
N PHE A 92 10.71 -10.09 2.16
CA PHE A 92 11.70 -9.03 2.36
C PHE A 92 11.14 -7.78 3.02
N LEU A 93 9.91 -7.37 2.67
CA LEU A 93 9.34 -6.09 3.11
C LEU A 93 8.48 -6.18 4.38
N THR A 94 7.97 -7.36 4.73
CA THR A 94 7.34 -7.56 6.05
C THR A 94 8.37 -7.53 7.17
N GLY A 95 9.63 -7.91 6.88
CA GLY A 95 10.72 -7.81 7.84
C GLY A 95 10.44 -8.53 9.16
N ILE A 96 9.66 -9.62 9.15
CA ILE A 96 9.18 -10.34 10.35
C ILE A 96 10.32 -10.69 11.33
N SER A 97 11.57 -10.78 10.85
CA SER A 97 12.78 -11.08 11.64
C SER A 97 13.81 -9.92 11.66
N ARG A 98 13.49 -8.72 11.16
CA ARG A 98 14.43 -7.60 11.00
C ARG A 98 13.93 -6.34 11.69
N GLU A 99 14.82 -5.59 12.31
CA GLU A 99 14.51 -4.26 12.82
C GLU A 99 14.13 -3.30 11.68
N ARG A 100 13.15 -2.42 11.94
CA ARG A 100 12.73 -1.39 10.97
C ARG A 100 13.90 -0.42 10.75
N HIS A 101 14.36 -0.32 9.50
CA HIS A 101 15.45 0.57 9.13
C HIS A 101 14.95 1.80 8.36
N LYS A 102 15.42 3.00 8.73
CA LYS A 102 14.99 4.29 8.14
C LYS A 102 15.20 4.42 6.62
N ASN A 103 16.13 3.64 6.05
CA ASN A 103 16.47 3.67 4.62
C ASN A 103 15.86 2.51 3.83
N ILE A 104 15.00 1.69 4.44
CA ILE A 104 14.34 0.56 3.78
C ILE A 104 12.85 0.85 3.79
N ILE A 105 12.24 0.80 2.60
CA ILE A 105 10.80 0.97 2.44
C ILE A 105 10.10 -0.20 3.14
N GLN A 106 9.06 0.10 3.90
CA GLN A 106 8.32 -0.93 4.63
C GLN A 106 6.96 -1.17 4.02
N MET A 107 6.60 -2.45 3.92
CA MET A 107 5.25 -2.84 3.62
C MET A 107 4.40 -2.81 4.90
N ILE A 108 3.36 -1.99 4.86
CA ILE A 108 2.46 -1.73 6.00
C ILE A 108 1.16 -2.51 5.89
N TYR A 109 0.68 -2.75 4.67
CA TYR A 109 -0.50 -3.58 4.42
C TYR A 109 -0.32 -4.42 3.16
N ALA A 110 -0.99 -5.56 3.14
CA ALA A 110 -1.14 -6.38 1.95
C ALA A 110 -2.60 -6.77 1.77
N PHE A 111 -3.09 -6.74 0.53
CA PHE A 111 -4.40 -7.27 0.18
C PHE A 111 -4.33 -7.95 -1.17
N SER A 112 -5.28 -8.87 -1.40
CA SER A 112 -5.42 -9.51 -2.70
C SER A 112 -6.85 -9.41 -3.15
N ASN A 113 -7.04 -9.03 -4.42
CA ASN A 113 -8.33 -9.22 -5.06
C ASN A 113 -8.31 -10.58 -5.73
N LYS A 114 -9.17 -11.49 -5.27
CA LYS A 114 -9.58 -12.59 -6.13
C LYS A 114 -10.31 -11.91 -7.28
N ARG A 115 -9.84 -12.14 -8.51
CA ARG A 115 -10.77 -11.95 -9.62
C ARG A 115 -11.86 -12.98 -9.33
N ASP A 116 -13.10 -12.49 -9.28
CA ASP A 116 -14.24 -13.37 -9.42
C ASP A 116 -14.39 -13.54 -10.93
N ASP A 117 -13.51 -14.36 -11.51
CA ASP A 117 -13.63 -14.82 -12.87
C ASP A 117 -14.74 -15.87 -12.90
N ARG A 118 -15.98 -15.37 -12.78
CA ARG A 118 -17.29 -15.95 -13.13
C ARG A 118 -17.57 -17.40 -12.70
#